data_AF-A0A351MSA9-F1
#
_entry.id   AF-A0A351MSA9-F1
#
_cell.length_a   1.000
_cell.length_b   1.000
_cell.length_c   1.000
_cell.angle_alpha   90.00
_cell.angle_beta   90.00
_cell.angle_gamma   90.00
#
_symmetry.space_group_name_H-M   'P 1'
#
loop_
_entity.id
_entity.type
_entity.pdbx_description
1 polymer ?
#
loop_
_entity_poly.entity_id
_entity_poly.type
_entity_poly.pdbx_seq_one_letter_code
_entity_poly.pdbx_strand_id
1 'polypeptide(L)'
;MYRILTLLSICLVFVTPRAEEPRVVILGDSITYDGRWVARVESALRSTSTYTNATILNLGLPSETASGLSEPGHAGGTFPRPCIHDRLGAVLTQTKPTLVIACYGMNDGIYQPFDPEILSA
;
A
#
# COMPACT_ATOMS: atom_id res chain seq x y z
N MET A 1 21.88 60.91 27.38
CA MET A 1 22.24 60.08 26.20
C MET A 1 22.89 58.83 26.80
N TYR A 2 22.33 57.62 26.83
CA TYR A 2 21.56 56.85 25.84
C TYR A 2 20.58 55.90 26.57
N ARG A 3 19.35 55.75 26.05
CA ARG A 3 18.42 54.67 26.44
C ARG A 3 18.64 53.50 25.46
N ILE A 4 19.18 52.39 25.95
CA ILE A 4 19.30 51.14 25.20
C ILE A 4 17.91 50.49 25.19
N LEU A 5 17.27 50.49 24.02
CA LEU A 5 16.01 49.80 23.78
C LEU A 5 16.36 48.37 23.32
N THR A 6 16.29 47.40 24.21
CA THR A 6 16.49 45.98 23.87
C THR A 6 15.23 45.47 23.16
N LEU A 7 15.27 45.34 21.83
CA LEU A 7 14.23 44.63 21.08
C LEU A 7 14.34 43.13 21.38
N LEU A 8 13.46 42.62 22.24
CA LEU A 8 13.17 41.19 22.30
C LEU A 8 12.42 40.81 21.02
N SER A 9 13.14 40.24 20.06
CA SER A 9 12.54 39.59 18.89
C SER A 9 11.98 38.24 19.34
N ILE A 10 10.69 38.21 19.68
CA ILE A 10 9.97 36.95 19.92
C ILE A 10 9.83 36.24 18.57
N CYS A 11 10.65 35.22 18.34
CA CYS A 11 10.53 34.35 17.19
C CYS A 11 9.36 33.40 17.46
N LEU A 12 8.17 33.75 16.94
CA LEU A 12 6.99 32.92 17.04
C LEU A 12 7.13 31.76 16.05
N VAL A 13 7.70 30.64 16.51
CA VAL A 13 7.78 29.41 15.72
C VAL A 13 6.39 28.77 15.74
N PHE A 14 5.64 28.96 14.66
CA PHE A 14 4.42 28.19 14.43
C PHE A 14 4.82 26.75 14.11
N VAL A 15 4.79 25.88 15.13
CA VAL A 15 4.84 24.43 14.91
C VAL A 15 3.48 24.05 14.33
N THR A 16 3.39 23.96 13.02
CA THR A 16 2.23 23.31 12.39
C THR A 16 2.34 21.81 12.69
N PRO A 17 1.29 21.17 13.22
CA PRO A 17 1.28 19.72 13.30
C PRO A 17 1.41 19.18 11.87
N ARG A 18 2.51 18.49 11.59
CA ARG A 18 2.68 17.78 10.33
C ARG A 18 1.65 16.66 10.33
N ALA A 19 0.69 16.71 9.40
CA ALA A 19 -0.11 15.53 9.06
C ALA A 19 0.85 14.35 8.88
N GLU A 20 0.47 13.15 9.37
CA GLU A 20 1.34 11.96 9.30
C GLU A 20 2.02 11.87 7.93
N GLU A 21 3.33 11.58 7.94
CA GLU A 21 4.08 11.52 6.70
C GLU A 21 3.40 10.54 5.73
N PRO A 22 3.00 10.99 4.54
CA PRO A 22 2.20 10.18 3.64
C PRO A 22 2.91 8.86 3.34
N ARG A 23 2.23 7.76 3.65
CA ARG A 23 2.71 6.41 3.37
C ARG A 23 1.68 5.64 2.58
N VAL A 24 2.07 5.26 1.38
CA VAL A 24 1.24 4.51 0.45
C VAL A 24 1.72 3.07 0.44
N VAL A 25 0.82 2.14 0.73
CA VAL A 25 1.06 0.70 0.59
C VAL A 25 0.25 0.20 -0.60
N ILE A 26 0.92 -0.51 -1.50
CA ILE A 26 0.32 -1.08 -2.70
C ILE A 26 0.34 -2.60 -2.56
N LEU A 27 -0.85 -3.20 -2.62
CA LEU A 27 -1.10 -4.62 -2.40
C LEU A 27 -1.72 -5.23 -3.67
N GLY A 28 -1.40 -6.49 -3.94
CA GLY A 28 -1.92 -7.21 -5.08
C GLY A 28 -1.09 -8.43 -5.41
N ASP A 29 -1.41 -9.04 -6.54
CA ASP A 29 -0.78 -10.28 -6.98
C ASP A 29 0.53 -10.07 -7.77
N SER A 30 0.87 -11.02 -8.63
CA SER A 30 2.01 -10.98 -9.56
C SER A 30 2.05 -9.74 -10.46
N ILE A 31 0.91 -9.19 -10.84
CA ILE A 31 0.83 -7.99 -11.69
C ILE A 31 1.27 -6.76 -10.90
N THR A 32 0.93 -6.69 -9.62
CA THR A 32 1.40 -5.66 -8.69
C THR A 32 2.88 -5.86 -8.38
N TYR A 33 3.30 -7.09 -8.10
CA TYR A 33 4.71 -7.44 -7.85
C TYR A 33 5.63 -7.04 -9.01
N ASP A 34 5.21 -7.26 -10.26
CA ASP A 34 5.94 -6.85 -11.47
C ASP A 34 6.23 -5.33 -11.52
N GLY A 35 5.38 -4.52 -10.90
CA GLY A 35 5.69 -3.13 -10.59
C GLY A 35 5.55 -2.12 -11.73
N ARG A 36 5.30 -2.55 -12.98
CA ARG A 36 5.22 -1.61 -14.12
C ARG A 36 4.08 -0.59 -14.00
N TRP A 37 2.88 -1.04 -13.63
CA TRP A 37 1.76 -0.10 -13.42
C TRP A 37 1.94 0.67 -12.11
N VAL A 38 2.53 0.02 -11.10
CA VAL A 38 2.84 0.64 -9.80
C VAL A 38 3.76 1.85 -10.00
N ALA A 39 4.81 1.73 -10.81
CA ALA A 39 5.71 2.83 -11.12
C ALA A 39 4.99 4.02 -11.79
N ARG A 40 3.97 3.76 -12.62
CA ARG A 40 3.16 4.82 -13.24
C ARG A 40 2.29 5.53 -12.20
N VAL A 41 1.66 4.77 -11.30
CA VAL A 41 0.85 5.33 -10.20
C VAL A 41 1.72 6.11 -9.23
N GLU A 42 2.90 5.58 -8.87
CA GLU A 42 3.89 6.28 -8.05
C GLU A 42 4.30 7.61 -8.69
N SER A 43 4.62 7.62 -9.98
CA SER A 43 4.95 8.86 -10.70
C SER A 43 3.80 9.88 -10.66
N ALA A 44 2.55 9.42 -10.80
CA ALA A 44 1.39 10.29 -10.72
C ALA A 44 1.20 10.85 -9.31
N LEU A 45 1.31 10.02 -8.27
CA LEU A 45 1.22 10.45 -6.87
C LEU A 45 2.28 11.50 -6.55
N ARG A 46 3.54 11.25 -6.94
CA ARG A 46 4.67 12.16 -6.70
C ARG A 46 4.53 13.52 -7.38
N SER A 47 3.68 13.64 -8.41
CA SER A 47 3.38 14.93 -9.06
C SER A 47 2.43 15.83 -8.25
N THR A 48 1.88 15.33 -7.15
CA THR A 48 1.03 16.09 -6.23
C THR A 48 1.82 16.60 -5.02
N SER A 49 1.47 17.77 -4.49
CA SER A 49 2.11 18.32 -3.28
C SER A 49 1.95 17.41 -2.06
N THR A 50 0.83 16.68 -1.98
CA THR A 50 0.54 15.74 -0.90
C THR A 50 1.53 14.58 -0.87
N TYR A 51 1.81 13.94 -2.02
CA TYR A 51 2.58 12.69 -2.06
C TYR A 51 4.00 12.82 -2.62
N THR A 52 4.46 14.05 -2.92
CA THR A 52 5.80 14.29 -3.51
C THR A 52 6.93 13.60 -2.72
N ASN A 53 6.86 13.65 -1.39
CA ASN A 53 7.82 13.03 -0.46
C ASN A 53 7.25 11.78 0.24
N ALA A 54 6.21 11.15 -0.31
CA ALA A 54 5.61 9.98 0.32
C ALA A 54 6.56 8.77 0.33
N THR A 55 6.48 7.97 1.40
CA THR A 55 6.99 6.60 1.39
C THR A 55 6.00 5.73 0.62
N ILE A 56 6.43 5.09 -0.47
CA ILE A 56 5.58 4.25 -1.30
C ILE A 56 6.16 2.84 -1.29
N LEU A 57 5.36 1.87 -0.85
CA LEU A 57 5.77 0.47 -0.67
C LEU A 57 4.96 -0.41 -1.61
N ASN A 58 5.61 -1.01 -2.60
CA ASN A 58 5.04 -2.12 -3.35
C ASN A 58 5.22 -3.41 -2.57
N LEU A 59 4.12 -3.95 -2.04
CA LEU A 59 4.06 -5.19 -1.29
C LEU A 59 3.22 -6.24 -2.02
N GLY A 60 3.27 -6.26 -3.35
CA GLY A 60 2.67 -7.31 -4.16
C GLY A 60 3.27 -8.68 -3.84
N LEU A 61 2.45 -9.73 -3.90
CA LEU A 61 2.86 -11.11 -3.65
C LEU A 61 2.36 -11.98 -4.80
N PRO A 62 3.24 -12.61 -5.60
CA PRO A 62 2.82 -13.47 -6.70
C PRO A 62 1.83 -14.55 -6.26
N SER A 63 0.88 -14.86 -7.15
CA SER A 63 -0.18 -15.86 -6.95
C SER A 63 -1.20 -15.57 -5.84
N GLU A 64 -1.06 -14.46 -5.10
CA GLU A 64 -1.96 -14.09 -4.01
C GLU A 64 -3.41 -13.85 -4.47
N THR A 65 -4.34 -14.20 -3.59
CA THR A 65 -5.79 -14.05 -3.76
C THR A 65 -6.38 -13.18 -2.66
N ALA A 66 -7.57 -12.63 -2.92
CA ALA A 66 -8.46 -12.13 -1.88
C ALA A 66 -9.52 -13.18 -1.47
N SER A 67 -9.96 -14.05 -2.39
CA SER A 67 -10.92 -15.13 -2.13
C SER A 67 -10.38 -16.22 -1.19
N GLY A 68 -9.07 -16.36 -1.05
CA GLY A 68 -8.44 -17.45 -0.31
C GLY A 68 -8.53 -18.82 -0.99
N LEU A 69 -9.07 -18.88 -2.21
CA LEU A 69 -9.17 -20.11 -2.98
C LEU A 69 -7.80 -20.53 -3.54
N SER A 70 -7.63 -21.84 -3.69
CA SER A 70 -6.45 -22.42 -4.35
C SER A 70 -6.85 -23.67 -5.13
N GLU A 71 -6.38 -23.78 -6.36
CA GLU A 71 -6.55 -24.99 -7.16
C GLU A 71 -5.71 -26.16 -6.61
N PRO A 72 -6.15 -27.41 -6.82
CA PRO A 72 -5.34 -28.59 -6.51
C PRO A 72 -3.99 -28.57 -7.23
N GLY A 73 -2.91 -28.84 -6.50
CA GLY A 73 -1.57 -28.93 -7.07
C GLY A 73 -0.88 -27.59 -7.34
N HIS A 74 -1.43 -26.46 -6.86
CA HIS A 74 -0.75 -25.17 -6.90
C HIS A 74 0.71 -25.28 -6.40
N ALA A 75 1.63 -24.58 -7.07
CA ALA A 75 3.07 -24.65 -6.79
C ALA A 75 3.63 -26.10 -6.69
N GLY A 76 3.14 -27.00 -7.55
CA GLY A 76 3.51 -28.42 -7.54
C GLY A 76 3.05 -29.18 -6.29
N GLY A 77 2.04 -28.67 -5.58
CA GLY A 77 1.54 -29.23 -4.33
C GLY A 77 2.31 -28.79 -3.08
N THR A 78 3.27 -27.86 -3.21
CA THR A 78 4.12 -27.43 -2.07
C THR A 78 3.34 -26.57 -1.08
N PHE A 79 2.46 -25.69 -1.57
CA PHE A 79 1.64 -24.80 -0.76
C PHE A 79 0.41 -24.31 -1.56
N PRO A 80 -0.70 -23.95 -0.87
CA PRO A 80 -1.83 -23.29 -1.52
C PRO A 80 -1.48 -21.85 -1.92
N ARG A 81 -2.26 -21.24 -2.80
CA ARG A 81 -2.13 -19.80 -3.09
C ARG A 81 -2.12 -18.97 -1.80
N PRO A 82 -1.27 -17.95 -1.69
CA PRO A 82 -1.32 -17.05 -0.55
C PRO A 82 -2.63 -16.25 -0.55
N CYS A 83 -3.07 -15.84 0.64
CA CYS A 83 -4.27 -15.03 0.83
C CYS A 83 -3.91 -13.72 1.56
N ILE A 84 -4.40 -12.59 1.06
CA ILE A 84 -4.12 -11.29 1.68
C ILE A 84 -4.62 -11.22 3.13
N HIS A 85 -5.71 -11.92 3.45
CA HIS A 85 -6.27 -11.94 4.80
C HIS A 85 -5.30 -12.50 5.85
N ASP A 86 -4.36 -13.36 5.45
CA ASP A 86 -3.36 -13.95 6.36
C ASP A 86 -2.28 -12.94 6.79
N ARG A 87 -1.98 -11.94 5.95
CA ARG A 87 -0.88 -10.97 6.18
C ARG A 87 -1.34 -9.53 6.35
N LEU A 88 -2.58 -9.18 6.02
CA LEU A 88 -3.06 -7.80 6.03
C LEU A 88 -2.86 -7.14 7.40
N GLY A 89 -3.21 -7.83 8.49
CA GLY A 89 -3.04 -7.29 9.85
C GLY A 89 -1.58 -6.95 10.17
N ALA A 90 -0.65 -7.82 9.78
CA ALA A 90 0.78 -7.60 9.95
C ALA A 90 1.29 -6.43 9.09
N VAL A 91 0.86 -6.36 7.81
CA VAL A 91 1.20 -5.26 6.90
C VAL A 91 0.74 -3.93 7.48
N LEU A 92 -0.52 -3.82 7.90
CA LEU A 92 -1.08 -2.57 8.44
C LEU A 92 -0.37 -2.16 9.75
N THR A 93 -0.10 -3.12 10.64
CA THR A 93 0.57 -2.86 11.92
C THR A 93 2.01 -2.37 11.72
N GLN A 94 2.76 -2.99 10.80
CA GLN A 94 4.16 -2.68 10.59
C GLN A 94 4.35 -1.40 9.77
N THR A 95 3.52 -1.21 8.74
CA THR A 95 3.71 -0.09 7.81
C THR A 95 2.99 1.17 8.27
N LYS A 96 1.85 1.07 8.96
CA LYS A 96 1.00 2.22 9.32
C LYS A 96 0.76 3.14 8.11
N PRO A 97 0.07 2.64 7.06
CA PRO A 97 -0.13 3.41 5.85
C PRO A 97 -1.20 4.48 6.05
N THR A 98 -1.05 5.62 5.38
CA THR A 98 -2.11 6.64 5.26
C THR A 98 -3.00 6.41 4.04
N LEU A 99 -2.51 5.62 3.07
CA LEU A 99 -3.25 5.19 1.88
C LEU A 99 -2.90 3.73 1.55
N VAL A 100 -3.91 2.92 1.28
CA VAL A 100 -3.74 1.57 0.74
C VAL A 100 -4.37 1.51 -0.65
N ILE A 101 -3.62 1.01 -1.62
CA ILE A 101 -4.11 0.70 -2.97
C ILE A 101 -4.05 -0.82 -3.10
N ALA A 102 -5.18 -1.48 -3.29
CA ALA A 102 -5.27 -2.93 -3.43
C ALA A 102 -5.84 -3.30 -4.79
N CYS A 103 -5.18 -4.22 -5.50
CA CYS A 103 -5.64 -4.73 -6.80
C CYS A 103 -5.53 -6.27 -6.82
N TYR A 104 -6.68 -6.93 -6.78
CA TYR A 104 -6.85 -8.38 -6.75
C TYR A 104 -7.98 -8.79 -7.71
N GLY A 105 -8.13 -10.09 -7.97
CA GLY A 105 -9.20 -10.65 -8.79
C GLY A 105 -8.70 -11.64 -9.85
N MET A 106 -7.46 -11.50 -10.35
CA MET A 106 -6.95 -12.34 -11.44
C MET A 106 -6.78 -13.81 -11.01
N ASN A 107 -6.32 -14.03 -9.78
CA ASN A 107 -6.09 -15.38 -9.23
C ASN A 107 -7.31 -15.93 -8.48
N ASP A 108 -8.26 -15.08 -8.12
CA ASP A 108 -9.36 -15.39 -7.20
C ASP A 108 -10.31 -16.46 -7.76
N GLY A 109 -10.46 -16.49 -9.10
CA GLY A 109 -11.21 -17.52 -9.80
C GLY A 109 -10.44 -18.82 -10.07
N ILE A 110 -9.24 -18.97 -9.51
CA ILE A 110 -8.37 -20.17 -9.60
C ILE A 110 -8.20 -20.75 -11.03
N TYR A 111 -8.33 -19.88 -12.04
CA TYR A 111 -8.30 -20.22 -13.47
C TYR A 111 -9.31 -21.29 -13.90
N GLN A 112 -10.42 -21.42 -13.16
CA GLN A 112 -11.53 -22.30 -13.51
C GLN A 112 -12.56 -21.56 -14.38
N PRO A 113 -13.43 -22.30 -15.10
CA PRO A 113 -14.63 -21.72 -15.70
C PRO A 113 -15.47 -20.97 -14.66
N PHE A 114 -16.33 -20.08 -15.14
CA PHE A 114 -17.27 -19.38 -14.27
C PHE A 114 -18.08 -20.37 -13.44
N ASP A 115 -18.06 -20.18 -12.12
CA ASP A 115 -18.83 -20.92 -11.15
C ASP A 115 -19.38 -19.93 -10.10
N PRO A 116 -20.72 -19.86 -9.90
CA PRO A 116 -21.31 -19.02 -8.88
C PRO A 116 -20.77 -19.26 -7.46
N GLU A 117 -20.37 -20.49 -7.13
CA GLU A 117 -19.79 -20.81 -5.81
C GLU A 117 -18.42 -20.16 -5.66
N ILE A 118 -17.56 -20.24 -6.68
CA ILE A 118 -16.25 -19.57 -6.72
C ILE A 118 -16.40 -18.05 -6.68
N LEU A 119 -17.35 -17.48 -7.42
CA LEU A 119 -17.60 -16.03 -7.41
C LEU A 119 -18.03 -15.52 -6.02
N SER A 120 -18.69 -16.37 -5.23
CA SER A 120 -19.21 -16.02 -3.90
C SER A 120 -18.24 -16.25 -2.73
N ALA A 121 -17.06 -16.82 -3.00
CA ALA A 121 -16.01 -17.04 -2.02
C ALA A 121 -15.37 -15.73 -1.55
#